data_AF-A0AA43P855-F1
#
_entry.id   AF-A0AA43P855-F1
#
_cell.length_a   1.000
_cell.length_b   1.000
_cell.length_c   1.000
_cell.angle_alpha   90.00
_cell.angle_beta   90.00
_cell.angle_gamma   90.00
#
_symmetry.space_group_name_H-M   'P 1'
#
loop_
_entity.id
_entity.type
_entity.pdbx_description
1 polymer ?
#
loop_
_entity_poly.entity_id
_entity_poly.type
_entity_poly.pdbx_seq_one_letter_code
_entity_poly.pdbx_strand_id
1 'polypeptide(L)'
;MIDRLRPAYSLSSMTCLLAIAPSSYHYHHARLGVDKYAGLRAEVAGAFADSKGRYGYHRIKAVLKTGVSEKVVRRIMAEEGLVAHVPKRRRYSSYEGETTPAPANLVDRDFTAERPNEKWLTDISEIKARDGKVYLSPMIDCFDGKIVAYTAGFSPNAELANRMLEKAASTLPGNARPLVHSDRGCHYRWPGWLGLMERFGLTRSMSAKGCSPDNAAAEGFFGRMKTEAVYPEKWEEHTRNEVLALVDEYIRWYNHERIKQSLGWMSPVQYRQSQGMAA
;
A
#
# COMPACT_ATOMS: atom_id res chain seq x y z
N MET A 1 38.61 -11.19 -23.15
CA MET A 1 39.62 -11.01 -24.23
C MET A 1 40.74 -12.03 -24.09
N ILE A 2 41.50 -12.01 -22.99
CA ILE A 2 42.57 -12.98 -22.69
C ILE A 2 42.06 -14.43 -22.80
N ASP A 3 40.93 -14.77 -22.19
CA ASP A 3 40.36 -16.13 -22.21
C ASP A 3 40.03 -16.63 -23.61
N ARG A 4 39.65 -15.71 -24.52
CA ARG A 4 39.32 -16.02 -25.91
C ARG A 4 40.55 -16.26 -26.77
N LEU A 5 41.72 -15.74 -26.36
CA LEU A 5 43.00 -15.79 -27.08
C LEU A 5 43.98 -16.79 -26.47
N ARG A 6 43.69 -17.34 -25.28
CA ARG A 6 44.43 -18.43 -24.60
C ARG A 6 44.79 -19.64 -25.47
N PRO A 7 43.96 -20.08 -26.45
CA PRO A 7 44.34 -21.18 -27.33
C PRO A 7 45.49 -20.87 -28.28
N ALA A 8 45.74 -19.59 -28.59
CA ALA A 8 46.73 -19.14 -29.56
C ALA A 8 47.97 -18.47 -28.92
N TYR A 9 47.85 -17.96 -27.69
CA TYR A 9 48.91 -17.19 -27.04
C TYR A 9 49.08 -17.55 -25.56
N SER A 10 50.34 -17.49 -25.08
CA SER A 10 50.66 -17.75 -23.67
C SER A 10 50.09 -16.64 -22.77
N LEU A 11 49.71 -17.01 -21.53
CA LEU A 11 49.19 -16.05 -20.56
C LEU A 11 50.21 -14.93 -20.28
N SER A 12 51.49 -15.29 -20.11
CA SER A 12 52.57 -14.34 -19.85
C SER A 12 52.74 -13.31 -20.97
N SER A 13 52.64 -13.74 -22.23
CA SER A 13 52.76 -12.85 -23.39
C SER A 13 51.60 -11.86 -23.44
N MET A 14 50.38 -12.32 -23.15
CA MET A 14 49.18 -11.47 -23.15
C MET A 14 49.14 -10.50 -21.97
N THR A 15 49.50 -10.94 -20.76
CA THR A 15 49.54 -10.08 -19.58
C THR A 15 50.62 -9.01 -19.71
N CYS A 16 51.76 -9.35 -20.34
CA CYS A 16 52.81 -8.40 -20.70
C CYS A 16 52.30 -7.36 -21.73
N LEU A 17 51.70 -7.81 -22.83
CA LEU A 17 51.17 -6.93 -23.89
C LEU A 17 50.10 -5.97 -23.38
N LEU A 18 49.21 -6.43 -22.50
CA LEU A 18 48.13 -5.65 -21.92
C LEU A 18 48.53 -4.86 -20.66
N ALA A 19 49.81 -4.95 -20.25
CA ALA A 19 50.34 -4.32 -19.05
C ALA A 19 49.54 -4.63 -17.77
N ILE A 20 49.14 -5.88 -17.59
CA ILE A 20 48.47 -6.36 -16.36
C ILE A 20 49.33 -7.39 -15.63
N ALA A 21 49.25 -7.41 -14.30
CA ALA A 21 49.92 -8.45 -13.51
C ALA A 21 49.23 -9.82 -13.70
N PRO A 22 49.98 -10.93 -13.84
CA PRO A 22 49.41 -12.28 -13.92
C PRO A 22 48.53 -12.63 -12.70
N SER A 23 48.90 -12.15 -11.52
CA SER A 23 48.11 -12.29 -10.28
C SER A 23 46.73 -11.63 -10.40
N SER A 24 46.66 -10.44 -10.99
CA SER A 24 45.39 -9.75 -11.25
C SER A 24 44.50 -10.53 -12.22
N TYR A 25 45.08 -11.12 -13.28
CA TYR A 25 44.34 -12.00 -14.18
C TYR A 25 43.74 -13.19 -13.42
N HIS A 26 44.55 -13.94 -12.66
CA HIS A 26 44.05 -15.09 -11.91
C HIS A 26 42.99 -14.71 -10.87
N TYR A 27 43.16 -13.58 -10.17
CA TYR A 27 42.19 -13.05 -9.21
C TYR A 27 40.84 -12.72 -9.85
N HIS A 28 40.83 -12.03 -10.99
CA HIS A 28 39.59 -11.71 -11.69
C HIS A 28 38.98 -12.94 -12.37
N HIS A 29 39.80 -13.80 -12.97
CA HIS A 29 39.37 -15.01 -13.66
C HIS A 29 38.75 -16.03 -12.71
N ALA A 30 39.31 -16.22 -11.51
CA ALA A 30 38.72 -17.07 -10.48
C ALA A 30 37.35 -16.58 -9.98
N ARG A 31 37.01 -15.32 -10.26
CA ARG A 31 35.74 -14.68 -9.88
C ARG A 31 34.79 -14.52 -11.07
N LEU A 32 35.23 -14.85 -12.30
CA LEU A 32 34.34 -14.93 -13.46
C LEU A 32 33.38 -16.10 -13.26
N GLY A 33 32.08 -15.84 -13.37
CA GLY A 33 31.04 -16.86 -13.17
C GLY A 33 30.66 -17.14 -11.72
N VAL A 34 31.37 -16.59 -10.73
CA VAL A 34 30.96 -16.68 -9.32
C VAL A 34 29.89 -15.62 -9.05
N ASP A 35 28.65 -16.05 -8.89
CA ASP A 35 27.58 -15.15 -8.46
C ASP A 35 27.73 -14.83 -6.96
N LYS A 36 28.42 -13.71 -6.70
CA LYS A 36 28.57 -13.14 -5.35
C LYS A 36 27.22 -12.97 -4.64
N TYR A 37 26.11 -12.81 -5.37
CA TYR A 37 24.80 -12.52 -4.82
C TYR A 37 23.85 -13.73 -4.82
N ALA A 38 24.32 -14.96 -5.10
CA ALA A 38 23.45 -16.13 -5.22
C ALA A 38 22.53 -16.32 -3.99
N GLY A 39 23.06 -16.21 -2.78
CA GLY A 39 22.26 -16.28 -1.55
C GLY A 39 21.24 -15.13 -1.43
N LEU A 40 21.67 -13.90 -1.76
CA LEU A 40 20.80 -12.72 -1.74
C LEU A 40 19.69 -12.82 -2.79
N ARG A 41 19.92 -13.47 -3.95
CA ARG A 41 18.87 -13.70 -4.95
C ARG A 41 17.74 -14.55 -4.38
N ALA A 42 18.07 -15.64 -3.70
CA ALA A 42 17.09 -16.50 -3.06
C ALA A 42 16.28 -15.74 -1.98
N GLU A 43 16.96 -14.94 -1.15
CA GLU A 43 16.32 -14.09 -0.15
C GLU A 43 15.39 -13.03 -0.79
N VAL A 44 15.83 -12.37 -1.86
CA VAL A 44 15.03 -11.37 -2.60
C VAL A 44 13.80 -12.02 -3.24
N ALA A 45 13.95 -13.19 -3.86
CA ALA A 45 12.85 -13.93 -4.43
C ALA A 45 11.84 -14.39 -3.36
N GLY A 46 12.34 -14.88 -2.21
CA GLY A 46 11.51 -15.25 -1.06
C GLY A 46 10.72 -14.06 -0.53
N ALA A 47 11.38 -12.94 -0.21
CA ALA A 47 10.70 -11.74 0.27
C ALA A 47 9.69 -11.16 -0.74
N PHE A 48 9.95 -11.30 -2.03
CA PHE A 48 9.00 -10.90 -3.07
C PHE A 48 7.77 -11.81 -3.08
N ALA A 49 7.96 -13.13 -3.01
CA ALA A 49 6.89 -14.12 -2.93
C ALA A 49 6.05 -13.96 -1.65
N ASP A 50 6.69 -13.77 -0.49
CA ASP A 50 6.03 -13.52 0.80
C ASP A 50 5.17 -12.25 0.76
N SER A 51 5.62 -11.24 0.00
CA SER A 51 4.83 -10.03 -0.25
C SER A 51 3.71 -10.21 -1.28
N LYS A 52 3.49 -11.42 -1.80
CA LYS A 52 2.58 -11.73 -2.93
C LYS A 52 2.89 -10.92 -4.19
N GLY A 53 4.16 -10.61 -4.42
CA GLY A 53 4.61 -9.76 -5.52
C GLY A 53 4.21 -8.29 -5.41
N ARG A 54 3.74 -7.83 -4.24
CA ARG A 54 3.26 -6.46 -4.03
C ARG A 54 4.40 -5.46 -3.80
N TYR A 55 5.57 -5.93 -3.38
CA TYR A 55 6.69 -5.06 -2.99
C TYR A 55 7.68 -4.80 -4.12
N GLY A 56 7.93 -3.52 -4.38
CA GLY A 56 9.10 -3.08 -5.13
C GLY A 56 10.38 -3.09 -4.29
N TYR A 57 11.52 -2.86 -4.95
CA TYR A 57 12.85 -3.05 -4.36
C TYR A 57 13.11 -2.27 -3.06
N HIS A 58 12.50 -1.10 -2.86
CA HIS A 58 12.64 -0.34 -1.60
C HIS A 58 12.09 -1.12 -0.40
N ARG A 59 10.89 -1.71 -0.55
CA ARG A 59 10.26 -2.51 0.51
C ARG A 59 10.97 -3.84 0.69
N ILE A 60 11.38 -4.49 -0.39
CA ILE A 60 12.18 -5.72 -0.32
C ILE A 60 13.47 -5.48 0.46
N LYS A 61 14.21 -4.41 0.15
CA LYS A 61 15.40 -4.02 0.93
C LYS A 61 15.07 -3.84 2.41
N ALA A 62 13.98 -3.15 2.73
CA ALA A 62 13.58 -2.88 4.10
C ALA A 62 13.22 -4.15 4.89
N VAL A 63 12.55 -5.12 4.25
CA VAL A 63 12.22 -6.42 4.83
C VAL A 63 13.49 -7.23 5.10
N LEU A 64 14.40 -7.29 4.11
CA LEU A 64 15.60 -8.11 4.21
C LEU A 64 16.62 -7.59 5.24
N LYS A 65 16.58 -6.29 5.58
CA LYS A 65 17.52 -5.64 6.52
C LYS A 65 19.01 -5.95 6.21
N THR A 66 19.32 -6.12 4.94
CA THR A 66 20.69 -6.45 4.48
C THR A 66 21.55 -5.19 4.43
N GLY A 67 22.86 -5.36 4.60
CA GLY A 67 23.83 -4.28 4.41
C GLY A 67 24.08 -3.90 2.95
N VAL A 68 23.35 -4.47 2.00
CA VAL A 68 23.57 -4.22 0.57
C VAL A 68 22.88 -2.96 0.09
N SER A 69 23.46 -2.32 -0.94
CA SER A 69 22.87 -1.13 -1.54
C SER A 69 21.54 -1.47 -2.22
N GLU A 70 20.63 -0.50 -2.21
CA GLU A 70 19.34 -0.58 -2.90
C GLU A 70 19.47 -0.87 -4.40
N LYS A 71 20.52 -0.35 -5.03
CA LYS A 71 20.82 -0.59 -6.45
C LYS A 71 21.07 -2.06 -6.75
N VAL A 72 21.67 -2.80 -5.81
CA VAL A 72 21.91 -4.24 -5.94
C VAL A 72 20.59 -5.01 -5.88
N VAL A 73 19.73 -4.71 -4.90
CA VAL A 73 18.40 -5.34 -4.80
C VAL A 73 17.57 -5.06 -6.05
N ARG A 74 17.54 -3.81 -6.52
CA ARG A 74 16.84 -3.43 -7.76
C ARG A 74 17.37 -4.20 -8.97
N ARG A 75 18.69 -4.36 -9.10
CA ARG A 75 19.30 -5.12 -10.19
C ARG A 75 18.94 -6.60 -10.12
N ILE A 76 19.03 -7.21 -8.94
CA ILE A 76 18.64 -8.61 -8.73
C ILE A 76 17.18 -8.81 -9.13
N MET A 77 16.26 -7.97 -8.64
CA MET A 77 14.85 -8.07 -9.02
C MET A 77 14.64 -7.97 -10.54
N ALA A 78 15.37 -7.10 -11.22
CA ALA A 78 15.29 -6.97 -12.67
C ALA A 78 15.83 -8.21 -13.42
N GLU A 79 16.95 -8.76 -12.96
CA GLU A 79 17.57 -9.97 -13.53
C GLU A 79 16.70 -11.22 -13.32
N GLU A 80 16.02 -11.31 -12.17
CA GLU A 80 15.11 -12.42 -11.82
C GLU A 80 13.67 -12.22 -12.33
N GLY A 81 13.37 -11.11 -13.01
CA GLY A 81 12.01 -10.81 -13.49
C GLY A 81 10.97 -10.53 -12.39
N LEU A 82 11.41 -10.16 -11.19
CA LEU A 82 10.56 -9.86 -10.02
C LEU A 82 10.01 -8.43 -10.13
N VAL A 83 8.86 -8.29 -10.79
CA VAL A 83 8.26 -6.98 -11.07
C VAL A 83 6.94 -6.82 -10.33
N ALA A 84 6.92 -5.90 -9.37
CA ALA A 84 5.66 -5.46 -8.75
C ALA A 84 4.83 -4.66 -9.77
N HIS A 85 3.51 -4.78 -9.69
CA HIS A 85 2.61 -4.07 -10.60
C HIS A 85 2.77 -2.55 -10.47
N VAL A 86 2.88 -1.88 -11.62
CA VAL A 86 2.95 -0.41 -11.70
C VAL A 86 1.75 0.06 -12.53
N PRO A 87 0.82 0.84 -11.95
CA PRO A 87 -0.35 1.31 -12.67
C PRO A 87 0.08 2.35 -13.70
N LYS A 88 -0.55 2.34 -14.87
CA LYS A 88 -0.37 3.42 -15.86
C LYS A 88 -0.90 4.73 -15.26
N ARG A 89 -0.09 5.80 -15.29
CA ARG A 89 -0.54 7.15 -14.89
C ARG A 89 -1.75 7.55 -15.74
N ARG A 90 -2.91 7.72 -15.09
CA ARG A 90 -4.10 8.31 -15.73
C ARG A 90 -4.08 9.82 -15.55
N ARG A 91 -4.58 10.56 -16.54
CA ARG A 91 -4.83 12.00 -16.41
C ARG A 91 -6.02 12.23 -15.46
N TYR A 92 -5.90 13.24 -14.62
CA TYR A 92 -6.91 13.67 -13.66
C TYR A 92 -8.20 14.10 -14.39
N SER A 93 -9.36 13.75 -13.82
CA SER A 93 -10.69 14.14 -14.28
C SER A 93 -11.53 14.48 -13.05
N SER A 94 -11.95 15.74 -12.89
CA SER A 94 -12.81 16.17 -11.80
C SER A 94 -14.26 15.75 -12.03
N TYR A 95 -14.92 15.21 -11.00
CA TYR A 95 -16.36 14.93 -10.98
C TYR A 95 -17.10 16.14 -10.36
N GLU A 96 -18.12 16.67 -11.04
CA GLU A 96 -18.97 17.75 -10.52
C GLU A 96 -20.15 17.16 -9.73
N GLY A 97 -20.13 17.30 -8.39
CA GLY A 97 -21.24 16.91 -7.51
C GLY A 97 -22.24 18.05 -7.21
N GLU A 98 -23.41 17.68 -6.71
CA GLU A 98 -24.62 18.52 -6.54
C GLU A 98 -24.58 19.61 -5.44
N THR A 99 -25.53 20.54 -5.54
CA THR A 99 -25.75 21.79 -4.77
C THR A 99 -26.63 21.59 -3.53
N THR A 100 -26.08 21.09 -2.42
CA THR A 100 -26.78 21.08 -1.11
C THR A 100 -25.85 21.45 0.04
N PRO A 101 -26.36 21.98 1.17
CA PRO A 101 -25.54 22.42 2.31
C PRO A 101 -24.76 21.26 2.93
N ALA A 102 -23.49 21.50 3.29
CA ALA A 102 -22.61 20.53 3.95
C ALA A 102 -21.87 21.23 5.12
N PRO A 103 -21.46 20.49 6.18
CA PRO A 103 -20.56 21.00 7.22
C PRO A 103 -19.26 21.55 6.64
N ALA A 104 -18.56 22.39 7.43
CA ALA A 104 -17.27 22.93 7.02
C ALA A 104 -16.22 21.82 6.78
N ASN A 105 -15.32 22.06 5.82
CA ASN A 105 -14.11 21.26 5.68
C ASN A 105 -13.14 21.69 6.79
N LEU A 106 -13.07 20.88 7.84
CA LEU A 106 -12.23 21.07 9.02
C LEU A 106 -10.88 20.34 8.88
N VAL A 107 -10.75 19.47 7.89
CA VAL A 107 -9.49 18.78 7.57
C VAL A 107 -8.57 19.69 6.79
N ASP A 108 -9.12 20.55 5.91
CA ASP A 108 -8.38 21.52 5.09
C ASP A 108 -7.10 20.93 4.45
N ARG A 109 -7.23 19.69 3.96
CA ARG A 109 -6.17 18.87 3.34
C ARG A 109 -5.03 18.44 4.26
N ASP A 110 -5.14 18.67 5.57
CA ASP A 110 -4.28 18.08 6.58
C ASP A 110 -4.82 16.73 7.07
N PHE A 111 -4.42 15.67 6.35
CA PHE A 111 -4.70 14.29 6.69
C PHE A 111 -3.71 13.68 7.69
N THR A 112 -3.03 14.50 8.49
CA THR A 112 -2.15 14.03 9.56
C THR A 112 -2.85 14.12 10.92
N ALA A 113 -2.52 13.20 11.81
CA ALA A 113 -2.92 13.22 13.21
C ALA A 113 -1.71 12.89 14.07
N GLU A 114 -1.61 13.47 15.26
CA GLU A 114 -0.50 13.24 16.18
C GLU A 114 -0.75 12.00 17.04
N ARG A 115 -2.02 11.63 17.24
CA ARG A 115 -2.43 10.48 18.03
C ARG A 115 -3.48 9.63 17.32
N PRO A 116 -3.58 8.33 17.63
CA PRO A 116 -4.66 7.49 17.14
C PRO A 116 -6.03 8.06 17.49
N ASN A 117 -6.99 7.89 16.58
CA ASN A 117 -8.38 8.28 16.77
C ASN A 117 -8.63 9.78 17.01
N GLU A 118 -7.77 10.66 16.48
CA GLU A 118 -8.05 12.10 16.41
C GLU A 118 -8.80 12.48 15.14
N LYS A 119 -8.38 11.94 13.99
CA LYS A 119 -8.99 12.18 12.69
C LYS A 119 -9.16 10.88 11.93
N TRP A 120 -10.37 10.64 11.46
CA TRP A 120 -10.74 9.50 10.65
C TRP A 120 -11.28 9.94 9.30
N LEU A 121 -11.05 9.14 8.28
CA LEU A 121 -11.50 9.35 6.90
C LEU A 121 -12.35 8.19 6.43
N THR A 122 -13.39 8.49 5.66
CA THR A 122 -14.21 7.48 5.01
C THR A 122 -14.60 7.90 3.60
N ASP A 123 -14.68 6.91 2.72
CA ASP A 123 -15.19 7.05 1.36
C ASP A 123 -15.72 5.70 0.87
N ILE A 124 -16.55 5.66 -0.17
CA ILE A 124 -17.05 4.41 -0.76
C ILE A 124 -16.49 4.26 -2.16
N SER A 125 -15.82 3.14 -2.42
CA SER A 125 -15.35 2.81 -3.77
C SER A 125 -15.94 1.50 -4.27
N GLU A 126 -16.22 1.46 -5.56
CA GLU A 126 -16.63 0.24 -6.25
C GLU A 126 -15.42 -0.58 -6.71
N ILE A 127 -15.59 -1.89 -6.63
CA ILE A 127 -14.66 -2.93 -7.05
C ILE A 127 -15.42 -3.82 -8.03
N LYS A 128 -14.86 -4.01 -9.22
CA LYS A 128 -15.47 -4.84 -10.26
C LYS A 128 -15.30 -6.32 -9.91
N ALA A 129 -16.35 -7.10 -10.15
CA ALA A 129 -16.39 -8.56 -10.05
C ALA A 129 -17.01 -9.14 -11.34
N ARG A 130 -16.92 -10.45 -11.53
CA ARG A 130 -17.43 -11.16 -12.70
C ARG A 130 -18.94 -11.04 -12.87
N ASP A 131 -19.67 -11.10 -11.75
CA ASP A 131 -21.13 -11.09 -11.68
C ASP A 131 -21.70 -9.78 -11.10
N GLY A 132 -20.93 -8.70 -11.11
CA GLY A 132 -21.40 -7.37 -10.71
C GLY A 132 -20.33 -6.51 -10.07
N LYS A 133 -20.71 -5.77 -9.02
CA LYS A 133 -19.83 -4.88 -8.27
C LYS A 133 -19.91 -5.17 -6.78
N VAL A 134 -18.79 -4.97 -6.09
CA VAL A 134 -18.69 -4.91 -4.64
C VAL A 134 -18.35 -3.47 -4.26
N TYR A 135 -19.01 -2.93 -3.25
CA TYR A 135 -18.77 -1.60 -2.71
C TYR A 135 -18.09 -1.75 -1.36
N LEU A 136 -16.97 -1.05 -1.18
CA LEU A 136 -16.17 -1.05 0.05
C LEU A 136 -16.26 0.33 0.69
N SER A 137 -16.61 0.34 1.98
CA SER A 137 -16.55 1.51 2.86
C SER A 137 -15.55 1.24 3.99
N PRO A 138 -14.34 1.82 3.95
CA PRO A 138 -13.38 1.76 5.04
C PRO A 138 -13.43 3.02 5.92
N MET A 139 -13.15 2.86 7.21
CA MET A 139 -12.76 3.94 8.11
C MET A 139 -11.25 3.89 8.31
N ILE A 140 -10.56 4.98 7.96
CA ILE A 140 -9.10 5.08 7.96
C ILE A 140 -8.67 6.07 9.05
N ASP A 141 -7.77 5.66 9.93
CA ASP A 141 -7.17 6.56 10.91
C ASP A 141 -6.01 7.35 10.30
N CYS A 142 -6.05 8.69 10.38
CA CYS A 142 -5.03 9.58 9.81
C CYS A 142 -3.65 9.45 10.50
N PHE A 143 -3.59 8.91 11.71
CA PHE A 143 -2.33 8.80 12.46
C PHE A 143 -1.30 7.92 11.75
N ASP A 144 -1.72 6.71 11.37
CA ASP A 144 -0.86 5.69 10.76
C ASP A 144 -1.44 5.11 9.47
N GLY A 145 -2.64 5.55 9.09
CA GLY A 145 -3.40 5.06 7.96
C GLY A 145 -3.91 3.64 8.16
N LYS A 146 -4.10 3.16 9.41
CA LYS A 146 -4.76 1.89 9.74
C LYS A 146 -6.23 1.94 9.33
N ILE A 147 -6.75 0.85 8.79
CA ILE A 147 -8.19 0.66 8.60
C ILE A 147 -8.79 0.20 9.93
N VAL A 148 -9.48 1.08 10.65
CA VAL A 148 -10.01 0.77 11.99
C VAL A 148 -11.25 -0.11 11.90
N ALA A 149 -12.07 0.08 10.88
CA ALA A 149 -13.19 -0.78 10.54
C ALA A 149 -13.51 -0.64 9.05
N TYR A 150 -14.27 -1.60 8.52
CA TYR A 150 -14.80 -1.52 7.17
C TYR A 150 -16.07 -2.37 7.04
N THR A 151 -16.84 -2.07 6.01
CA THR A 151 -17.91 -2.92 5.48
C THR A 151 -17.77 -3.05 3.97
N ALA A 152 -18.18 -4.19 3.44
CA ALA A 152 -18.28 -4.42 2.01
C ALA A 152 -19.62 -5.09 1.69
N GLY A 153 -20.20 -4.76 0.54
CA GLY A 153 -21.50 -5.28 0.13
C GLY A 153 -21.78 -5.07 -1.35
N PHE A 154 -22.98 -5.45 -1.81
CA PHE A 154 -23.32 -5.43 -3.25
C PHE A 154 -24.02 -4.15 -3.72
N SER A 155 -24.30 -3.23 -2.80
CA SER A 155 -24.93 -1.95 -3.10
C SER A 155 -24.29 -0.82 -2.27
N PRO A 156 -24.10 0.38 -2.84
CA PRO A 156 -23.68 1.55 -2.10
C PRO A 156 -24.92 2.14 -1.44
N ASN A 157 -25.41 1.48 -0.40
CA ASN A 157 -26.57 1.95 0.34
C ASN A 157 -26.11 2.54 1.66
N ALA A 158 -27.03 3.26 2.30
CA ALA A 158 -26.69 3.97 3.50
C ALA A 158 -26.48 3.02 4.70
N GLU A 159 -27.07 1.81 4.66
CA GLU A 159 -26.78 0.71 5.59
C GLU A 159 -25.30 0.29 5.58
N LEU A 160 -24.67 0.22 4.40
CA LEU A 160 -23.24 -0.06 4.27
C LEU A 160 -22.39 0.93 5.08
N ALA A 161 -22.66 2.23 4.90
CA ALA A 161 -21.96 3.31 5.59
C ALA A 161 -22.24 3.31 7.10
N ASN A 162 -23.50 3.16 7.52
CA ASN A 162 -23.87 3.15 8.93
C ASN A 162 -23.25 1.98 9.68
N ARG A 163 -23.32 0.77 9.13
CA ARG A 163 -22.69 -0.41 9.76
C ARG A 163 -21.19 -0.23 9.89
N MET A 164 -20.54 0.42 8.93
CA MET A 164 -19.11 0.73 9.02
C MET A 164 -18.84 1.71 10.16
N LEU A 165 -19.63 2.78 10.29
CA LEU A 165 -19.46 3.77 11.35
C LEU A 165 -19.70 3.16 12.73
N GLU A 166 -20.73 2.33 12.89
CA GLU A 166 -21.00 1.59 14.14
C GLU A 166 -19.84 0.67 14.51
N LYS A 167 -19.34 -0.11 13.54
CA LYS A 167 -18.16 -0.98 13.74
C LYS A 167 -16.91 -0.17 14.09
N ALA A 168 -16.71 1.00 13.47
CA ALA A 168 -15.58 1.86 13.79
C ALA A 168 -15.71 2.42 15.21
N ALA A 169 -16.85 3.02 15.53
CA ALA A 169 -17.11 3.65 16.81
C ALA A 169 -17.04 2.66 17.99
N SER A 170 -17.42 1.39 17.79
CA SER A 170 -17.28 0.35 18.83
C SER A 170 -15.84 -0.03 19.16
N THR A 171 -14.87 0.33 18.30
CA THR A 171 -13.43 0.15 18.58
C THR A 171 -12.81 1.31 19.36
N LEU A 172 -13.55 2.42 19.56
CA LEU A 172 -13.02 3.58 20.24
C LEU A 172 -12.79 3.29 21.73
N PRO A 173 -11.64 3.71 22.29
CA PRO A 173 -11.51 3.79 23.73
C PRO A 173 -12.50 4.85 24.27
N GLY A 174 -12.98 4.67 25.50
CA GLY A 174 -14.17 5.38 26.01
C GLY A 174 -14.16 6.91 25.92
N ASN A 175 -12.97 7.54 25.88
CA ASN A 175 -12.80 9.00 25.77
C ASN A 175 -12.48 9.51 24.36
N ALA A 176 -12.21 8.65 23.38
CA ALA A 176 -11.87 9.10 22.03
C ALA A 176 -13.12 9.55 21.27
N ARG A 177 -13.02 10.72 20.63
CA ARG A 177 -14.08 11.34 19.82
C ARG A 177 -13.45 11.89 18.53
N PRO A 178 -13.06 11.02 17.58
CA PRO A 178 -12.41 11.47 16.36
C PRO A 178 -13.30 12.43 15.58
N LEU A 179 -12.63 13.34 14.89
CA LEU A 179 -13.21 14.02 13.75
C LEU A 179 -13.33 13.02 12.59
N VAL A 180 -14.53 12.82 12.07
CA VAL A 180 -14.79 11.97 10.90
C VAL A 180 -15.00 12.86 9.69
N HIS A 181 -14.10 12.72 8.72
CA HIS A 181 -14.18 13.40 7.45
C HIS A 181 -14.65 12.45 6.34
N SER A 182 -15.63 12.91 5.57
CA SER A 182 -16.17 12.19 4.43
C SER A 182 -16.25 13.08 3.19
N ASP A 183 -16.42 12.48 2.03
CA ASP A 183 -16.83 13.20 0.84
C ASP A 183 -18.29 13.71 0.96
N ARG A 184 -18.84 14.30 -0.12
CA ARG A 184 -20.22 14.80 -0.18
C ARG A 184 -21.28 13.77 -0.57
N GLY A 185 -20.95 12.47 -0.54
CA GLY A 185 -21.87 11.38 -0.83
C GLY A 185 -23.18 11.48 -0.04
N CYS A 186 -24.30 11.09 -0.66
CA CYS A 186 -25.62 11.16 -0.04
C CYS A 186 -25.70 10.32 1.25
N HIS A 187 -24.97 9.21 1.30
CA HIS A 187 -24.90 8.30 2.46
C HIS A 187 -24.35 8.95 3.73
N TYR A 188 -23.54 10.01 3.64
CA TYR A 188 -22.97 10.70 4.80
C TYR A 188 -23.83 11.86 5.32
N ARG A 189 -25.00 12.06 4.71
CA ARG A 189 -25.94 13.15 5.02
C ARG A 189 -27.32 12.67 5.43
N TRP A 190 -27.61 11.39 5.26
CA TRP A 190 -28.90 10.84 5.63
C TRP A 190 -29.11 10.79 7.16
N PRO A 191 -30.36 10.77 7.64
CA PRO A 191 -30.66 10.85 9.08
C PRO A 191 -29.97 9.76 9.92
N GLY A 192 -29.82 8.55 9.40
CA GLY A 192 -29.15 7.46 10.10
C GLY A 192 -27.69 7.77 10.45
N TRP A 193 -26.93 8.31 9.48
CA TRP A 193 -25.53 8.71 9.71
C TRP A 193 -25.44 9.84 10.74
N LEU A 194 -26.33 10.83 10.62
CA LEU A 194 -26.37 11.96 11.56
C LEU A 194 -26.64 11.50 12.98
N GLY A 195 -27.63 10.61 13.16
CA GLY A 195 -27.97 10.03 14.45
C GLY A 195 -26.82 9.22 15.06
N LEU A 196 -26.06 8.48 14.23
CA LEU A 196 -24.87 7.76 14.71
C LEU A 196 -23.74 8.71 15.13
N MET A 197 -23.46 9.75 14.34
CA MET A 197 -22.45 10.76 14.68
C MET A 197 -22.76 11.43 16.02
N GLU A 198 -24.02 11.81 16.24
CA GLU A 198 -24.48 12.39 17.51
C GLU A 198 -24.42 11.38 18.67
N ARG A 199 -24.92 10.16 18.46
CA ARG A 199 -24.93 9.08 19.47
C ARG A 199 -23.53 8.76 19.98
N PHE A 200 -22.53 8.75 19.10
CA PHE A 200 -21.14 8.48 19.47
C PHE A 200 -20.34 9.74 19.81
N GLY A 201 -20.94 10.94 19.74
CA GLY A 201 -20.29 12.22 20.04
C GLY A 201 -19.15 12.58 19.09
N LEU A 202 -19.25 12.16 17.82
CA LEU A 202 -18.20 12.35 16.82
C LEU A 202 -18.35 13.69 16.11
N THR A 203 -17.23 14.32 15.75
CA THR A 203 -17.24 15.60 15.03
C THR A 203 -17.28 15.34 13.53
N ARG A 204 -18.27 15.90 12.83
CA ARG A 204 -18.39 15.77 11.37
C ARG A 204 -17.54 16.79 10.65
N SER A 205 -16.83 16.35 9.62
CA SER A 205 -16.23 17.20 8.61
C SER A 205 -16.56 16.66 7.22
N MET A 206 -16.72 17.54 6.22
CA MET A 206 -16.98 17.10 4.85
C MET A 206 -16.16 17.92 3.85
N SER A 207 -15.73 17.28 2.76
CA SER A 207 -14.97 17.95 1.69
C SER A 207 -15.71 19.16 1.09
N ALA A 208 -14.96 20.13 0.55
CA ALA A 208 -15.55 21.22 -0.21
C ALA A 208 -16.13 20.70 -1.56
N LYS A 209 -17.06 21.45 -2.15
CA LYS A 209 -17.68 21.06 -3.43
C LYS A 209 -16.60 20.97 -4.51
N GLY A 210 -16.61 19.88 -5.29
CA GLY A 210 -15.71 19.72 -6.45
C GLY A 210 -14.22 19.66 -6.09
N CYS A 211 -13.88 19.40 -4.83
CA CYS A 211 -12.50 19.38 -4.37
C CYS A 211 -12.03 17.94 -4.06
N SER A 212 -11.67 17.19 -5.11
CA SER A 212 -11.05 15.85 -4.98
C SER A 212 -9.81 15.82 -4.05
N PRO A 213 -8.96 16.87 -3.98
CA PRO A 213 -7.85 16.89 -3.01
C PRO A 213 -8.27 16.72 -1.55
N ASP A 214 -9.51 17.07 -1.20
CA ASP A 214 -10.02 17.01 0.17
C ASP A 214 -10.33 15.57 0.62
N ASN A 215 -10.23 14.57 -0.25
CA ASN A 215 -10.36 13.15 0.10
C ASN A 215 -9.14 12.30 -0.34
N ALA A 216 -8.01 12.95 -0.62
CA ALA A 216 -6.84 12.33 -1.24
C ALA A 216 -6.26 11.13 -0.46
N ALA A 217 -6.40 11.11 0.87
CA ALA A 217 -5.91 10.00 1.69
C ALA A 217 -6.77 8.72 1.55
N ALA A 218 -8.09 8.83 1.42
CA ALA A 218 -8.96 7.69 1.12
C ALA A 218 -8.79 7.23 -0.33
N GLU A 219 -8.72 8.18 -1.29
CA GLU A 219 -8.36 7.87 -2.68
C GLU A 219 -7.02 7.14 -2.78
N GLY A 220 -6.03 7.58 -1.99
CA GLY A 220 -4.71 6.97 -1.89
C GLY A 220 -4.73 5.56 -1.29
N PHE A 221 -5.68 5.24 -0.41
CA PHE A 221 -5.91 3.86 0.02
C PHE A 221 -6.45 3.00 -1.13
N PHE A 222 -7.52 3.42 -1.81
CA PHE A 222 -8.10 2.66 -2.91
C PHE A 222 -7.14 2.48 -4.08
N GLY A 223 -6.35 3.51 -4.41
CA GLY A 223 -5.31 3.42 -5.44
C GLY A 223 -4.24 2.37 -5.11
N ARG A 224 -3.84 2.27 -3.84
CA ARG A 224 -2.90 1.24 -3.36
C ARG A 224 -3.53 -0.14 -3.41
N MET A 225 -4.74 -0.33 -2.89
CA MET A 225 -5.46 -1.61 -2.97
C MET A 225 -5.58 -2.09 -4.42
N LYS A 226 -5.94 -1.18 -5.33
CA LYS A 226 -6.07 -1.50 -6.74
C LYS A 226 -4.76 -1.96 -7.36
N THR A 227 -3.67 -1.25 -7.05
CA THR A 227 -2.32 -1.53 -7.56
C THR A 227 -1.72 -2.81 -6.97
N GLU A 228 -1.94 -3.06 -5.68
CA GLU A 228 -1.30 -4.14 -4.93
C GLU A 228 -2.09 -5.45 -4.98
N ALA A 229 -3.41 -5.42 -5.17
CA ALA A 229 -4.22 -6.64 -5.15
C ALA A 229 -5.21 -6.72 -6.31
N VAL A 230 -6.07 -5.72 -6.51
CA VAL A 230 -7.18 -5.83 -7.47
C VAL A 230 -6.70 -6.12 -8.90
N TYR A 231 -5.74 -5.36 -9.42
CA TYR A 231 -5.24 -5.56 -10.79
C TYR A 231 -4.31 -6.78 -10.93
N PRO A 232 -3.33 -7.00 -10.04
CA PRO A 232 -2.45 -8.16 -10.16
C PRO A 232 -3.18 -9.49 -10.03
N GLU A 233 -4.16 -9.56 -9.13
CA GLU A 233 -4.94 -10.78 -8.84
C GLU A 233 -6.24 -10.84 -9.65
N LYS A 234 -6.48 -9.86 -10.54
CA LYS A 234 -7.63 -9.81 -11.47
C LYS A 234 -8.98 -10.06 -10.79
N TRP A 235 -9.28 -9.29 -9.76
CA TRP A 235 -10.51 -9.46 -8.97
C TRP A 235 -11.79 -9.37 -9.82
N GLU A 236 -11.75 -8.74 -11.00
CA GLU A 236 -12.85 -8.74 -11.97
C GLU A 236 -13.22 -10.12 -12.55
N GLU A 237 -12.33 -11.11 -12.47
CA GLU A 237 -12.58 -12.49 -12.90
C GLU A 237 -13.26 -13.33 -11.79
N HIS A 238 -13.23 -12.84 -10.55
CA HIS A 238 -13.83 -13.48 -9.38
C HIS A 238 -15.30 -13.08 -9.19
N THR A 239 -16.08 -13.96 -8.57
CA THR A 239 -17.45 -13.66 -8.13
C THR A 239 -17.46 -12.60 -7.03
N ARG A 240 -18.57 -11.89 -6.86
CA ARG A 240 -18.74 -10.88 -5.80
C ARG A 240 -18.48 -11.44 -4.40
N ASN A 241 -18.84 -12.70 -4.14
CA ASN A 241 -18.56 -13.35 -2.85
C ASN A 241 -17.06 -13.59 -2.62
N GLU A 242 -16.34 -14.03 -3.65
CA GLU A 242 -14.88 -14.19 -3.58
C GLU A 242 -14.19 -12.83 -3.40
N VAL A 243 -14.68 -11.78 -4.08
CA VAL A 243 -14.17 -10.41 -3.89
C VAL A 243 -14.37 -9.92 -2.46
N LEU A 244 -15.47 -10.26 -1.78
CA LEU A 244 -15.64 -9.93 -0.36
C LEU A 244 -14.55 -10.58 0.52
N ALA A 245 -14.21 -11.84 0.25
CA ALA A 245 -13.14 -12.55 0.98
C ALA A 245 -11.76 -11.93 0.69
N LEU A 246 -11.49 -11.58 -0.57
CA LEU A 246 -10.25 -10.93 -0.98
C LEU A 246 -10.10 -9.53 -0.36
N VAL A 247 -11.19 -8.79 -0.19
CA VAL A 247 -11.21 -7.51 0.54
C VAL A 247 -10.78 -7.70 2.00
N ASP A 248 -11.33 -8.71 2.70
CA ASP A 248 -10.95 -9.00 4.09
C ASP A 248 -9.47 -9.38 4.19
N GLU A 249 -9.02 -10.28 3.33
CA GLU A 249 -7.63 -10.71 3.28
C GLU A 249 -6.68 -9.53 3.02
N TYR A 250 -7.01 -8.66 2.07
CA TYR A 250 -6.20 -7.48 1.79
C TYR A 250 -6.16 -6.52 2.98
N ILE A 251 -7.29 -6.25 3.63
CA ILE A 251 -7.34 -5.32 4.78
C ILE A 251 -6.55 -5.88 5.97
N ARG A 252 -6.64 -7.19 6.23
CA ARG A 252 -5.81 -7.85 7.24
C ARG A 252 -4.32 -7.71 6.92
N TRP A 253 -3.92 -8.04 5.70
CA TRP A 253 -2.53 -7.86 5.26
C TRP A 253 -2.09 -6.39 5.34
N TYR A 254 -2.94 -5.47 4.91
CA TYR A 254 -2.66 -4.03 4.92
C TYR A 254 -2.40 -3.50 6.35
N ASN A 255 -3.19 -3.93 7.32
CA ASN A 255 -3.05 -3.49 8.71
C ASN A 255 -1.88 -4.18 9.44
N HIS A 256 -1.65 -5.47 9.18
CA HIS A 256 -0.74 -6.28 10.00
C HIS A 256 0.64 -6.51 9.37
N GLU A 257 0.76 -6.52 8.05
CA GLU A 257 1.97 -6.95 7.35
C GLU A 257 2.53 -5.88 6.40
N ARG A 258 1.67 -5.00 5.86
CA ARG A 258 2.07 -4.02 4.86
C ARG A 258 2.92 -2.90 5.45
N ILE A 259 4.23 -2.95 5.22
CA ILE A 259 5.17 -1.96 5.74
C ILE A 259 5.07 -0.60 5.04
N LYS A 260 5.25 0.46 5.83
CA LYS A 260 5.25 1.85 5.37
C LYS A 260 6.54 2.54 5.78
N GLN A 261 7.21 3.19 4.82
CA GLN A 261 8.43 3.96 5.08
C GLN A 261 8.18 5.08 6.12
N SER A 262 7.03 5.75 6.05
CA SER A 262 6.63 6.79 6.99
C SER A 262 6.45 6.28 8.43
N LEU A 263 6.25 4.97 8.61
CA LEU A 263 6.13 4.30 9.91
C LEU A 263 7.41 3.54 10.25
N GLY A 264 8.58 3.96 9.74
CA GLY A 264 9.85 3.28 10.01
C GLY A 264 9.91 1.86 9.47
N TRP A 265 9.22 1.57 8.37
CA TRP A 265 9.08 0.23 7.76
C TRP A 265 8.32 -0.78 8.62
N MET A 266 7.40 -0.31 9.44
CA MET A 266 6.41 -1.14 10.15
C MET A 266 5.06 -1.10 9.45
N SER A 267 4.23 -2.13 9.68
CA SER A 267 2.79 -2.07 9.39
C SER A 267 2.07 -1.12 10.37
N PRO A 268 0.86 -0.64 10.06
CA PRO A 268 0.10 0.19 10.99
C PRO A 268 -0.05 -0.42 12.38
N VAL A 269 -0.37 -1.72 12.46
CA VAL A 269 -0.49 -2.42 13.75
C VAL A 269 0.85 -2.52 14.47
N GLN A 270 1.92 -2.90 13.78
CA GLN A 270 3.26 -2.98 14.37
C GLN A 270 3.73 -1.62 14.89
N TYR A 271 3.41 -0.54 14.16
CA TYR A 271 3.73 0.81 14.56
C TYR A 271 3.04 1.18 15.88
N ARG A 272 1.72 0.97 16.00
CA ARG A 272 1.00 1.19 17.27
C ARG A 272 1.59 0.36 18.42
N GLN A 273 1.87 -0.91 18.19
CA GLN A 273 2.49 -1.79 19.18
C GLN A 273 3.87 -1.28 19.63
N SER A 274 4.70 -0.79 18.70
CA SER A 274 6.02 -0.21 19.02
C SER A 274 5.93 1.04 19.90
N GLN A 275 4.80 1.75 19.87
CA GLN A 275 4.52 2.92 20.69
C GLN A 275 3.76 2.58 21.99
N GLY A 276 3.56 1.28 22.29
CA GLY A 276 2.78 0.84 23.46
C GLY A 276 1.27 1.14 23.36
N MET A 277 0.77 1.40 22.15
CA MET A 277 -0.63 1.72 21.89
C MET A 277 -1.44 0.46 21.56
N ALA A 278 -2.76 0.51 21.77
CA ALA A 278 -3.65 -0.56 21.35
C ALA A 278 -3.61 -0.75 19.82
N ALA A 279 -3.44 -2.01 19.40
CA ALA A 279 -3.28 -2.44 18.01
C ALA A 279 -4.50 -2.15 17.13
#